data_AF-A0A8W8K666-F1
#
_entry.id   AF-A0A8W8K666-F1
#
_cell.length_a   1.000
_cell.length_b   1.000
_cell.length_c   1.000
_cell.angle_alpha   90.00
_cell.angle_beta   90.00
_cell.angle_gamma   90.00
#
_symmetry.space_group_name_H-M   'P 1'
#
loop_
_entity.id
_entity.type
_entity.pdbx_description
1 polymer ?
#
loop_
_entity_poly.entity_id
_entity_poly.type
_entity_poly.pdbx_seq_one_letter_code
_entity_poly.pdbx_strand_id
1 'polypeptide(L)'
;GKPVSKKVTPHPSPIEPIIAEAKIDDGRLYYDKRWFHRNQPVFVESKDMGKFTGVITTVGSQEIWIRKIPDNCKMRISVGQLEKGQIFLRRR
;
A
#
# COMPACT_ATOMS: atom_id res chain seq x y z
N GLY A 1 -2.03 -50.39 -26.58
CA GLY A 1 -2.12 -49.00 -27.10
C GLY A 1 -2.02 -48.03 -25.95
N LYS A 2 -1.17 -47.01 -26.06
CA LYS A 2 -1.02 -45.91 -25.07
C LYS A 2 -2.11 -44.82 -25.29
N PRO A 3 -2.34 -43.91 -24.32
CA PRO A 3 -3.66 -43.54 -23.79
C PRO A 3 -4.15 -42.12 -24.17
N VAL A 4 -5.42 -41.79 -23.93
CA VAL A 4 -5.89 -40.40 -23.79
C VAL A 4 -7.04 -40.29 -22.78
N SER A 5 -6.83 -39.55 -21.70
CA SER A 5 -7.80 -38.52 -21.28
C SER A 5 -7.13 -37.50 -20.37
N LYS A 6 -7.10 -36.28 -20.90
CA LYS A 6 -6.59 -35.05 -20.29
C LYS A 6 -7.55 -34.62 -19.18
N LYS A 7 -7.05 -34.33 -17.98
CA LYS A 7 -7.67 -33.34 -17.09
C LYS A 7 -6.60 -32.38 -16.58
N VAL A 8 -6.79 -31.14 -17.01
CA VAL A 8 -5.95 -29.97 -16.78
C VAL A 8 -5.93 -29.68 -15.28
N THR A 9 -4.72 -29.59 -14.74
CA THR A 9 -4.42 -29.09 -13.40
C THR A 9 -4.69 -27.58 -13.32
N PRO A 10 -5.36 -27.05 -12.28
CA PRO A 10 -5.20 -25.64 -11.97
C PRO A 10 -3.84 -25.47 -11.30
N HIS A 11 -2.88 -24.96 -12.07
CA HIS A 11 -1.59 -24.52 -11.56
C HIS A 11 -1.84 -23.31 -10.63
N PRO A 12 -1.44 -23.35 -9.34
CA PRO A 12 -1.34 -22.10 -8.58
C PRO A 12 -0.18 -21.32 -9.21
N SER A 13 -0.52 -20.23 -9.90
CA SER A 13 0.44 -19.25 -10.40
C SER A 13 1.39 -18.85 -9.26
N PRO A 14 2.69 -18.60 -9.52
CA PRO A 14 3.58 -18.08 -8.50
C PRO A 14 2.93 -16.81 -7.94
N ILE A 15 2.83 -16.73 -6.62
CA ILE A 15 2.36 -15.53 -5.92
C ILE A 15 3.37 -14.44 -6.28
N GLU A 16 3.11 -13.70 -7.35
CA GLU A 16 3.86 -12.49 -7.65
C GLU A 16 3.77 -11.63 -6.38
N PRO A 17 4.89 -11.08 -5.89
CA PRO A 17 4.81 -10.08 -4.85
C PRO A 17 3.84 -9.04 -5.38
N ILE A 18 2.73 -8.81 -4.66
CA ILE A 18 1.75 -7.81 -5.05
C ILE A 18 2.49 -6.47 -4.89
N ILE A 19 3.18 -6.05 -5.96
CA ILE A 19 3.84 -4.75 -6.02
C ILE A 19 2.67 -3.78 -5.98
N ALA A 20 2.47 -3.17 -4.81
CA ALA A 20 1.38 -2.24 -4.63
C ALA A 20 1.69 -1.01 -5.50
N GLU A 21 0.84 -0.77 -6.51
CA GLU A 21 1.00 0.37 -7.41
C GLU A 21 0.85 1.65 -6.59
N ALA A 22 1.98 2.31 -6.30
CA ALA A 22 2.05 3.53 -5.52
C ALA A 22 2.60 4.66 -6.39
N LYS A 23 1.88 5.76 -6.51
CA LYS A 23 2.35 6.96 -7.22
C LYS A 23 1.75 8.20 -6.62
N ILE A 24 2.37 9.35 -6.85
CA ILE A 24 1.78 10.64 -6.48
C ILE A 24 1.52 11.42 -7.76
N ASP A 25 0.31 11.96 -7.85
CA ASP A 25 -0.15 12.77 -8.96
C ASP A 25 -1.04 13.90 -8.44
N ASP A 26 -0.78 15.14 -8.89
CA ASP A 26 -1.59 16.31 -8.56
C ASP A 26 -1.86 16.48 -7.05
N GLY A 27 -0.85 16.24 -6.20
CA GLY A 27 -0.98 16.32 -4.74
C GLY A 27 -1.86 15.23 -4.11
N ARG A 28 -2.08 14.11 -4.82
CA ARG A 28 -2.82 12.94 -4.34
C ARG A 28 -1.95 11.70 -4.44
N LEU A 29 -2.05 10.83 -3.45
CA LEU A 29 -1.38 9.53 -3.48
C LEU A 29 -2.31 8.49 -4.08
N TYR A 30 -1.89 7.82 -5.14
CA TYR A 30 -2.50 6.58 -5.59
C TYR A 30 -1.81 5.41 -4.89
N TYR A 31 -2.58 4.56 -4.24
CA TYR A 31 -2.11 3.33 -3.61
C TYR A 31 -3.24 2.31 -3.56
N ASP A 32 -2.97 1.03 -3.77
CA ASP A 32 -3.97 -0.05 -3.72
C ASP A 32 -5.23 0.27 -4.56
N LYS A 33 -5.01 0.75 -5.79
CA LYS A 33 -6.04 1.16 -6.76
C LYS A 33 -6.96 2.28 -6.28
N ARG A 34 -6.51 3.11 -5.31
CA ARG A 34 -7.30 4.19 -4.72
C ARG A 34 -6.49 5.46 -4.60
N TRP A 35 -7.18 6.59 -4.75
CA TRP A 35 -6.61 7.91 -4.49
C TRP A 35 -6.83 8.32 -3.04
N PHE A 36 -5.78 8.90 -2.46
CA PHE A 36 -5.75 9.44 -1.11
C PHE A 36 -5.36 10.91 -1.15
N HIS A 37 -5.98 11.69 -0.26
CA HIS A 37 -5.89 13.15 -0.24
C HIS A 37 -5.32 13.67 1.08
N ARG A 38 -4.87 14.93 1.07
CA ARG A 38 -4.57 15.67 2.29
C ARG A 38 -5.80 15.75 3.20
N ASN A 39 -5.56 15.71 4.50
CA ASN A 39 -6.54 15.67 5.59
C ASN A 39 -7.42 14.41 5.61
N GLN A 40 -7.06 13.35 4.88
CA GLN A 40 -7.80 12.11 4.91
C GLN A 40 -7.29 11.16 6.02
N PRO A 41 -8.19 10.60 6.85
CA PRO A 41 -7.82 9.57 7.82
C PRO A 41 -7.55 8.23 7.13
N VAL A 42 -6.48 7.56 7.56
CA VAL A 42 -6.03 6.28 7.02
C VAL A 42 -5.55 5.35 8.14
N PHE A 43 -5.57 4.06 7.85
CA PHE A 43 -4.86 3.05 8.62
C PHE A 43 -3.51 2.79 7.96
N VAL A 44 -2.45 2.84 8.75
CA VAL A 44 -1.09 2.56 8.32
C VAL A 44 -0.61 1.30 9.01
N GLU A 45 -0.08 0.37 8.23
CA GLU A 45 0.51 -0.85 8.70
C GLU A 45 1.97 -0.89 8.26
N SER A 46 2.87 -0.93 9.22
CA SER A 46 4.31 -1.04 9.00
C SER A 46 4.79 -2.38 9.52
N LYS A 47 5.70 -3.01 8.79
CA LYS A 47 6.33 -4.26 9.23
C LYS A 47 7.10 -4.12 10.55
N ASP A 48 7.60 -2.91 10.85
CA ASP A 48 8.40 -2.60 12.03
C ASP A 48 7.59 -1.89 13.13
N MET A 49 6.82 -0.86 12.76
CA MET A 49 6.08 -0.04 13.73
C MET A 49 4.68 -0.58 14.10
N GLY A 50 4.26 -1.70 13.51
CA GLY A 50 2.91 -2.25 13.68
C GLY A 50 1.82 -1.42 12.98
N LYS A 51 0.59 -1.51 13.50
CA LYS A 51 -0.61 -0.89 12.92
C LYS A 51 -1.04 0.32 13.74
N PHE A 52 -1.29 1.44 13.08
CA PHE A 52 -1.80 2.64 13.73
C PHE A 52 -2.73 3.42 12.79
N THR A 53 -3.55 4.29 13.38
CA THR A 53 -4.38 5.22 12.61
C THR A 53 -3.70 6.59 12.55
N GLY A 54 -3.79 7.22 11.39
CA GLY A 54 -3.17 8.51 11.12
C GLY A 54 -3.98 9.33 10.12
N VAL A 55 -3.55 10.57 9.93
CA VAL A 55 -4.13 11.49 8.94
C VAL A 55 -3.03 11.95 7.99
N ILE A 56 -3.29 11.92 6.69
CA ILE A 56 -2.39 12.48 5.68
C ILE A 56 -2.37 14.00 5.87
N THR A 57 -1.25 14.55 6.33
CA THR A 57 -1.08 15.99 6.57
C THR A 57 -0.51 16.73 5.36
N THR A 58 0.32 16.05 4.56
CA THR A 58 0.96 16.60 3.37
C THR A 58 1.16 15.49 2.36
N VAL A 59 0.97 15.80 1.07
CA VAL A 59 1.35 14.95 -0.06
C VAL A 59 2.39 15.73 -0.86
N GLY A 60 3.64 15.28 -0.84
CA GLY A 60 4.75 15.85 -1.62
C GLY A 60 4.91 15.13 -2.96
N SER A 61 6.03 15.29 -3.66
CA SER A 61 6.21 14.68 -4.99
C SER A 61 6.51 13.18 -4.97
N GLN A 62 7.23 12.69 -3.95
CA GLN A 62 7.65 11.28 -3.83
C GLN A 62 7.39 10.71 -2.43
N GLU A 63 6.67 11.45 -1.59
CA GLU A 63 6.46 11.11 -0.19
C GLU A 63 5.20 11.77 0.36
N ILE A 64 4.63 11.16 1.39
CA ILE A 64 3.52 11.68 2.16
C ILE A 64 3.92 11.84 3.63
N TRP A 65 3.27 12.77 4.31
CA TRP A 65 3.38 12.94 5.75
C TRP A 65 2.11 12.48 6.43
N ILE A 66 2.22 11.51 7.32
CA ILE A 66 1.13 11.04 8.18
C ILE A 66 1.33 11.59 9.58
N ARG A 67 0.29 12.18 10.16
CA ARG A 67 0.23 12.44 11.60
C ARG A 67 -0.50 11.29 12.29
N LYS A 68 0.17 10.59 13.21
CA LYS A 68 -0.44 9.57 14.06
C LYS A 68 -1.48 10.23 14.97
N ILE A 69 -2.68 9.68 15.03
CA ILE A 69 -3.77 10.21 15.88
C ILE A 69 -3.47 10.04 17.38
N PRO A 70 -2.97 8.89 17.89
CA PRO A 70 -2.77 8.73 19.34
C PRO A 70 -1.72 9.69 19.91
N ASP A 71 -0.56 9.83 19.24
CA ASP A 71 0.58 10.55 19.80
C ASP A 71 0.86 11.91 19.13
N ASN A 72 0.05 12.30 18.14
CA ASN A 72 0.29 13.49 17.28
C ASN A 72 1.66 13.55 16.57
N CYS A 73 2.47 12.50 16.66
CA CYS A 73 3.75 12.39 15.95
C CYS A 73 3.55 12.37 14.44
N LYS A 74 4.38 13.12 13.71
CA LYS A 74 4.44 13.10 12.25
C LYS A 74 5.47 12.10 11.79
N MET A 75 5.14 11.35 10.75
CA MET A 75 6.06 10.45 10.06
C MET A 75 5.94 10.60 8.57
N ARG A 76 7.04 10.26 7.91
CA ARG A 76 7.23 10.41 6.48
C ARG A 76 7.22 9.03 5.84
N ILE A 77 6.41 8.86 4.81
CA ILE A 77 6.33 7.62 4.05
C ILE A 77 6.66 7.94 2.60
N SER A 78 7.73 7.35 2.09
CA SER A 78 8.12 7.51 0.68
C SER A 78 7.33 6.56 -0.21
N VAL A 79 7.08 6.94 -1.45
CA VAL A 79 6.41 6.08 -2.46
C VAL A 79 7.13 4.74 -2.59
N GLY A 80 8.46 4.74 -2.64
CA GLY A 80 9.25 3.50 -2.68
C GLY A 80 9.06 2.57 -1.47
N GLN A 81 8.65 3.07 -0.29
CA GLN A 81 8.32 2.20 0.85
C GLN A 81 6.96 1.51 0.67
N LEU A 82 6.03 2.17 -0.02
CA LEU A 82 4.73 1.62 -0.39
C LEU A 82 4.88 0.56 -1.49
N GLU A 83 5.67 0.85 -2.52
CA GLU A 83 5.94 -0.09 -3.63
C GLU A 83 6.67 -1.35 -3.15
N LYS A 84 7.64 -1.20 -2.23
CA LYS A 84 8.37 -2.32 -1.62
C LYS A 84 7.55 -3.12 -0.60
N GLY A 85 6.33 -2.69 -0.28
CA GLY A 85 5.49 -3.34 0.75
C GLY A 85 6.09 -3.26 2.16
N GLN A 86 6.89 -2.24 2.46
CA GLN A 86 7.35 -1.99 3.83
C GLN A 86 6.25 -1.33 4.67
N ILE A 87 5.44 -0.52 3.99
CA ILE A 87 4.30 0.20 4.54
C ILE A 87 3.07 -0.11 3.68
N PHE A 88 1.93 -0.34 4.34
CA PHE A 88 0.63 -0.52 3.73
C PHE A 88 -0.33 0.56 4.22
N LEU A 89 -1.07 1.16 3.29
CA LEU A 89 -2.12 2.13 3.57
C LEU A 89 -3.49 1.52 3.29
N ARG A 90 -4.41 1.68 4.24
CA ARG A 90 -5.81 1.30 4.06
C ARG A 90 -6.72 2.49 4.39
N ARG A 91 -7.86 2.55 3.71
CA ARG A 91 -8.89 3.54 4.02
C ARG A 91 -9.51 3.18 5.38
N ARG A 92 -9.78 4.19 6.20
CA ARG A 92 -10.59 4.02 7.41
C ARG A 92 -12.03 3.62 7.06
#